data_AF-A0A1B1PSR7-F1
#
_entry.id   AF-A0A1B1PSR7-F1
#
_cell.length_a   1.000
_cell.length_b   1.000
_cell.length_c   1.000
_cell.angle_alpha   90.00
_cell.angle_beta   90.00
_cell.angle_gamma   90.00
#
_symmetry.space_group_name_H-M   'P 1'
#
loop_
_entity.id
_entity.type
_entity.pdbx_description
1 polymer ?
#
loop_
_entity_poly.entity_id
_entity_poly.type
_entity_poly.pdbx_seq_one_letter_code
_entity_poly.pdbx_strand_id
1 'polypeptide(L)'
;MSRIDETREFIPVRIAVLTVSDTRSLAEDRSGDTLVARLTEAGHKLADRAIVKDDRAGIADQLRVWIADPEVDVILSTGGTGLTGRDVTVEAHRDVYEKEIEAFGTVFTLVSMQKIGTSAVQSRATGGVAGGTYLFALPGSTGACKDAWDEILRWQLDYRHRPCNFVEIFPRLDEHKRRK
;
A
#
# COMPACT_ATOMS: atom_id res chain seq x y z
N MET A 1 20.70 -6.98 12.18
CA MET A 1 20.67 -5.91 11.15
C MET A 1 19.81 -6.38 9.99
N SER A 2 19.04 -5.45 9.41
CA SER A 2 18.23 -5.67 8.21
C SER A 2 19.11 -6.12 7.03
N ARG A 3 18.70 -7.16 6.30
CA ARG A 3 19.42 -7.67 5.11
C ARG A 3 18.53 -8.49 4.20
N ILE A 4 18.96 -8.66 2.95
CA ILE A 4 18.43 -9.66 2.01
C ILE A 4 19.17 -10.98 2.23
N ASP A 5 18.43 -12.06 2.40
CA ASP A 5 18.92 -13.43 2.49
C ASP A 5 18.93 -14.04 1.08
N GLU A 6 20.08 -13.96 0.40
CA GLU A 6 20.23 -14.44 -0.98
C GLU A 6 20.09 -15.96 -1.13
N THR A 7 20.05 -16.72 -0.02
CA THR A 7 19.78 -18.16 -0.05
C THR A 7 18.30 -18.50 -0.24
N ARG A 8 17.41 -17.51 -0.05
CA ARG A 8 15.97 -17.65 -0.29
C ARG A 8 15.61 -17.18 -1.69
N GLU A 9 14.71 -17.90 -2.34
CA GLU A 9 14.13 -17.45 -3.59
C GLU A 9 13.19 -16.27 -3.37
N PHE A 10 13.14 -15.38 -4.35
CA PHE A 10 12.17 -14.29 -4.37
C PHE A 10 10.77 -14.85 -4.67
N ILE A 11 9.77 -14.40 -3.92
CA ILE A 11 8.36 -14.79 -4.13
C ILE A 11 7.61 -13.55 -4.63
N PRO A 12 7.19 -13.51 -5.91
CA PRO A 12 6.35 -12.43 -6.42
C PRO A 12 5.00 -12.39 -5.69
N VAL A 13 4.57 -11.20 -5.28
CA VAL A 13 3.21 -10.94 -4.79
C VAL A 13 2.41 -10.23 -5.88
N ARG A 14 1.09 -10.34 -5.80
CA ARG A 14 0.14 -9.74 -6.74
C ARG A 14 -0.39 -8.45 -6.12
N ILE A 15 -0.09 -7.32 -6.77
CA ILE A 15 -0.34 -5.99 -6.23
C ILE A 15 -1.35 -5.25 -7.10
N ALA A 16 -2.44 -4.78 -6.50
CA ALA A 16 -3.38 -3.87 -7.14
C ALA A 16 -3.02 -2.40 -6.82
N VAL A 17 -3.15 -1.51 -7.80
CA VAL A 17 -2.82 -0.08 -7.65
C VAL A 17 -4.08 0.79 -7.85
N LEU A 18 -4.44 1.55 -6.82
CA LEU A 18 -5.56 2.51 -6.84
C LEU A 18 -5.05 3.94 -6.82
N THR A 19 -5.45 4.73 -7.80
CA THR A 19 -5.27 6.18 -7.74
C THR A 19 -6.59 6.84 -7.34
N VAL A 20 -6.56 7.65 -6.29
CA VAL A 20 -7.69 8.46 -5.84
C VAL A 20 -7.51 9.87 -6.39
N SER A 21 -8.36 10.26 -7.33
CA SER A 21 -8.30 11.59 -7.95
C SER A 21 -9.60 12.00 -8.62
N ASP A 22 -10.02 13.25 -8.36
CA ASP A 22 -11.18 13.84 -9.03
C ASP A 22 -10.92 14.24 -10.49
N THR A 23 -9.66 14.39 -10.89
CA THR A 23 -9.31 14.99 -12.19
C THR A 23 -8.44 14.11 -13.07
N ARG A 24 -7.61 13.23 -12.50
CA ARG A 24 -6.68 12.42 -13.29
C ARG A 24 -7.40 11.37 -14.12
N SER A 25 -6.93 11.21 -15.35
CA SER A 25 -7.11 10.01 -16.17
C SER A 25 -5.89 9.10 -16.06
N LEU A 26 -5.96 7.88 -16.62
CA LEU A 26 -4.80 6.97 -16.68
C LEU A 26 -3.60 7.60 -17.40
N ALA A 27 -3.83 8.44 -18.41
CA ALA A 27 -2.76 9.11 -19.16
C ALA A 27 -1.97 10.15 -18.32
N GLU A 28 -2.53 10.58 -17.19
CA GLU A 28 -1.96 11.63 -16.33
C GLU A 28 -1.58 11.10 -14.94
N ASP A 29 -1.79 9.80 -14.71
CA ASP A 29 -1.59 9.14 -13.42
C ASP A 29 -0.13 8.74 -13.18
N ARG A 30 0.73 9.76 -13.09
CA ARG A 30 2.16 9.60 -12.84
C ARG A 30 2.49 8.87 -11.53
N SER A 31 1.64 9.02 -10.51
CA SER A 31 1.84 8.35 -9.21
C SER A 31 1.53 6.87 -9.31
N GLY A 32 0.40 6.50 -9.94
CA GLY A 32 0.10 5.10 -10.25
C GLY A 32 1.16 4.49 -11.17
N ASP A 33 1.60 5.19 -12.22
CA ASP A 33 2.68 4.73 -13.11
C ASP A 33 3.97 4.46 -12.34
N THR A 34 4.31 5.32 -11.39
CA THR A 34 5.50 5.16 -10.54
C THR A 34 5.41 3.88 -9.71
N LEU A 35 4.26 3.60 -9.08
CA LEU A 35 4.06 2.40 -8.29
C LEU A 35 4.10 1.14 -9.16
N VAL A 36 3.47 1.17 -10.33
CA VAL A 36 3.49 0.06 -11.30
C VAL A 36 4.92 -0.21 -11.77
N ALA A 37 5.67 0.81 -12.17
CA ALA A 37 7.06 0.63 -12.59
C ALA A 37 7.88 -0.02 -11.46
N ARG A 38 7.79 0.52 -10.25
CA ARG A 38 8.54 0.05 -9.08
C ARG A 38 8.23 -1.39 -8.68
N LEU A 39 6.95 -1.78 -8.66
CA LEU A 39 6.58 -3.15 -8.32
C LEU A 39 7.03 -4.14 -9.39
N THR A 40 6.92 -3.77 -10.67
CA THR A 40 7.35 -4.65 -11.77
C THR A 40 8.87 -4.78 -11.85
N GLU A 41 9.63 -3.69 -11.66
CA GLU A 41 11.10 -3.72 -11.58
C GLU A 41 11.59 -4.60 -10.43
N ALA A 42 10.86 -4.67 -9.32
CA ALA A 42 11.16 -5.55 -8.20
C ALA A 42 10.81 -7.03 -8.46
N GLY A 43 10.11 -7.35 -9.55
CA GLY A 43 9.69 -8.70 -9.91
C GLY A 43 8.29 -9.10 -9.41
N HIS A 44 7.53 -8.19 -8.81
CA HIS A 44 6.13 -8.43 -8.44
C HIS A 44 5.19 -8.32 -9.64
N LYS A 45 3.93 -8.74 -9.46
CA LYS A 45 2.92 -8.73 -10.51
C LYS A 45 1.91 -7.62 -10.28
N LEU A 46 1.62 -6.83 -11.31
CA LEU A 46 0.45 -5.95 -11.29
C LEU A 46 -0.80 -6.81 -11.43
N ALA A 47 -1.60 -6.91 -10.38
CA ALA A 47 -2.84 -7.69 -10.35
C ALA A 47 -3.97 -6.93 -11.05
N ASP A 48 -4.13 -5.66 -10.68
CA ASP A 48 -5.14 -4.76 -11.25
C ASP A 48 -4.71 -3.30 -11.06
N ARG A 49 -5.33 -2.38 -11.81
CA ARG A 49 -5.15 -0.93 -11.66
C ARG A 49 -6.45 -0.19 -11.91
N ALA A 50 -6.82 0.67 -10.96
CA ALA A 50 -8.03 1.48 -11.06
C ALA A 50 -7.78 2.95 -10.67
N ILE A 51 -8.68 3.82 -11.12
CA ILE A 51 -8.78 5.21 -10.68
C ILE A 51 -10.20 5.45 -10.17
N VAL A 52 -10.33 6.00 -8.96
CA VAL A 52 -11.61 6.39 -8.37
C VAL A 52 -11.59 7.86 -7.96
N LYS A 53 -12.77 8.44 -7.81
CA LYS A 53 -12.93 9.81 -7.28
C LYS A 53 -12.62 9.85 -5.79
N ASP A 54 -12.38 11.05 -5.26
CA ASP A 54 -12.19 11.26 -3.81
C ASP A 54 -13.55 11.20 -3.11
N ASP A 55 -14.04 9.97 -2.98
CA ASP A 55 -15.32 9.59 -2.40
C ASP A 55 -15.13 8.35 -1.52
N ARG A 56 -15.51 8.48 -0.24
CA ARG A 56 -15.22 7.47 0.79
C ARG A 56 -15.85 6.12 0.46
N ALA A 57 -17.09 6.12 -0.04
CA ALA A 57 -17.79 4.89 -0.40
C ALA A 57 -17.16 4.23 -1.62
N GLY A 58 -16.93 4.99 -2.70
CA GLY A 58 -16.29 4.48 -3.92
C GLY A 58 -14.90 3.90 -3.68
N ILE A 59 -14.09 4.54 -2.83
CA ILE A 59 -12.79 4.00 -2.41
C ILE A 59 -12.98 2.69 -1.64
N ALA A 60 -13.79 2.70 -0.57
CA ALA A 60 -13.99 1.51 0.27
C ALA A 60 -14.58 0.33 -0.51
N ASP A 61 -15.48 0.58 -1.46
CA ASP A 61 -16.08 -0.46 -2.30
C ASP A 61 -15.05 -1.08 -3.24
N GLN A 62 -14.19 -0.28 -3.87
CA GLN A 62 -13.09 -0.80 -4.68
C GLN A 62 -12.10 -1.62 -3.83
N LEU A 63 -11.80 -1.17 -2.61
CA LEU A 63 -10.96 -1.93 -1.68
C LEU A 63 -11.61 -3.27 -1.33
N ARG A 64 -12.92 -3.32 -1.04
CA ARG A 64 -13.65 -4.57 -0.74
C ARG A 64 -13.65 -5.54 -1.91
N VAL A 65 -13.79 -5.04 -3.14
CA VAL A 65 -13.70 -5.87 -4.36
C VAL A 65 -12.36 -6.58 -4.41
N TRP A 66 -11.26 -5.86 -4.21
CA TRP A 66 -9.92 -6.47 -4.25
C TRP A 66 -9.59 -7.30 -3.01
N ILE A 67 -10.10 -6.95 -1.82
CA ILE A 67 -9.97 -7.81 -0.62
C ILE A 67 -10.65 -9.17 -0.84
N ALA A 68 -11.75 -9.20 -1.59
CA ALA A 68 -12.46 -10.44 -1.89
C ALA A 68 -11.85 -11.24 -3.05
N ASP A 69 -10.92 -10.64 -3.81
CA ASP A 69 -10.30 -11.26 -4.97
C ASP A 69 -9.09 -12.11 -4.53
N PRO A 70 -9.13 -13.45 -4.70
CA PRO A 70 -7.99 -14.30 -4.37
C PRO A 70 -6.76 -14.04 -5.25
N GLU A 71 -6.86 -13.21 -6.29
CA GLU A 71 -5.75 -12.75 -7.13
C GLU A 71 -5.06 -11.46 -6.65
N VAL A 72 -5.46 -10.88 -5.51
CA VAL A 72 -4.85 -9.67 -4.94
C VAL A 72 -4.28 -9.92 -3.54
N ASP A 73 -2.96 -9.84 -3.41
CA ASP A 73 -2.25 -9.99 -2.13
C ASP A 73 -2.06 -8.64 -1.41
N VAL A 74 -1.85 -7.58 -2.18
CA VAL A 74 -1.54 -6.23 -1.69
C VAL A 74 -2.29 -5.17 -2.49
N ILE A 75 -2.80 -4.16 -1.81
CA ILE A 75 -3.40 -2.97 -2.42
C ILE A 75 -2.56 -1.74 -2.07
N LEU A 76 -2.10 -1.02 -3.09
CA LEU A 76 -1.43 0.27 -2.94
C LEU A 76 -2.34 1.38 -3.47
N SER A 77 -2.79 2.26 -2.58
CA SER A 77 -3.56 3.45 -2.94
C SER A 77 -2.69 4.70 -2.92
N THR A 78 -2.91 5.65 -3.82
CA THR A 78 -2.25 6.97 -3.82
C THR A 78 -3.24 8.10 -4.06
N GLY A 79 -3.19 9.14 -3.22
CA GLY A 79 -4.09 10.31 -3.28
C GLY A 79 -5.15 10.33 -2.18
N GLY A 80 -5.77 11.50 -1.97
CA GLY A 80 -6.86 11.70 -0.98
C GLY A 80 -6.46 11.52 0.49
N THR A 81 -5.16 11.61 0.83
CA THR A 81 -4.65 11.50 2.21
C THR A 81 -4.30 12.85 2.84
N GLY A 82 -4.64 13.98 2.20
CA GLY A 82 -4.38 15.32 2.72
C GLY A 82 -5.29 15.68 3.91
N LEU A 83 -5.30 16.95 4.30
CA LEU A 83 -6.06 17.47 5.44
C LEU A 83 -7.34 18.23 5.04
N THR A 84 -7.66 18.29 3.75
CA THR A 84 -8.84 19.03 3.29
C THR A 84 -10.10 18.19 3.46
N GLY A 85 -11.27 18.84 3.43
CA GLY A 85 -12.56 18.13 3.54
C GLY A 85 -12.87 17.18 2.36
N ARG A 86 -12.07 17.19 1.29
CA ARG A 86 -12.17 16.23 0.19
C ARG A 86 -11.34 14.96 0.44
N ASP A 87 -10.25 15.06 1.20
CA ASP A 87 -9.31 13.97 1.42
C ASP A 87 -9.89 12.90 2.36
N VAL A 88 -10.43 11.82 1.79
CA VAL A 88 -11.14 10.77 2.56
C VAL A 88 -10.54 9.37 2.42
N THR A 89 -9.38 9.22 1.78
CA THR A 89 -8.75 7.90 1.55
C THR A 89 -8.40 7.20 2.86
N VAL A 90 -7.91 7.91 3.88
CA VAL A 90 -7.53 7.30 5.17
C VAL A 90 -8.75 6.74 5.89
N GLU A 91 -9.84 7.50 5.89
CA GLU A 91 -11.12 7.12 6.45
C GLU A 91 -11.71 5.91 5.71
N ALA A 92 -11.66 5.90 4.37
CA ALA A 92 -12.13 4.78 3.55
C ALA A 92 -11.32 3.50 3.76
N HIS A 93 -10.00 3.61 3.92
CA HIS A 93 -9.12 2.47 4.26
C HIS A 93 -9.48 1.89 5.63
N ARG A 94 -9.69 2.74 6.64
CA ARG A 94 -10.07 2.30 7.99
C ARG A 94 -11.45 1.63 8.06
N ASP A 95 -12.34 1.91 7.10
CA ASP A 95 -13.66 1.25 7.02
C ASP A 95 -13.59 -0.23 6.64
N VAL A 96 -12.46 -0.69 6.08
CA VAL A 96 -12.32 -2.07 5.60
C VAL A 96 -11.31 -2.89 6.40
N TYR A 97 -10.48 -2.25 7.23
CA TYR A 97 -9.46 -2.94 8.01
C TYR A 97 -10.07 -3.91 9.04
N GLU A 98 -9.54 -5.12 9.10
CA GLU A 98 -9.70 -6.02 10.25
C GLU A 98 -8.67 -5.66 11.35
N LYS A 99 -7.48 -5.22 10.93
CA LYS A 99 -6.42 -4.77 11.83
C LYS A 99 -5.59 -3.68 11.17
N GLU A 100 -5.40 -2.57 11.88
CA GLU A 100 -4.54 -1.47 11.43
C GLU A 100 -3.06 -1.79 11.69
N ILE A 101 -2.19 -1.40 10.76
CA ILE A 101 -0.73 -1.47 10.90
C ILE A 101 -0.26 -0.07 11.29
N GLU A 102 -0.50 0.33 12.54
CA GLU A 102 -0.21 1.69 13.03
C GLU A 102 1.23 2.14 12.75
N ALA A 103 2.18 1.19 12.86
CA ALA A 103 3.59 1.42 12.62
C ALA A 103 3.90 1.91 11.19
N PHE A 104 3.06 1.59 10.19
CA PHE A 104 3.31 2.02 8.82
C PHE A 104 3.29 3.55 8.68
N GLY A 105 2.25 4.21 9.21
CA GLY A 105 2.14 5.66 9.18
C GLY A 105 3.27 6.34 9.96
N THR A 106 3.67 5.77 11.10
CA THR A 106 4.80 6.26 11.89
C THR A 106 6.12 6.16 11.13
N VAL A 107 6.43 5.00 10.55
CA VAL A 107 7.67 4.79 9.79
C VAL A 107 7.70 5.68 8.55
N PHE A 108 6.59 5.79 7.82
CA PHE A 108 6.48 6.71 6.69
C PHE A 108 6.70 8.16 7.10
N THR A 109 6.21 8.57 8.28
CA THR A 109 6.46 9.91 8.83
C THR A 109 7.93 10.12 9.13
N LEU A 110 8.64 9.12 9.68
CA LEU A 110 10.08 9.20 9.93
C LEU A 110 10.88 9.34 8.61
N VAL A 111 10.54 8.53 7.61
CA VAL A 111 11.13 8.62 6.25
C VAL A 111 10.87 10.02 5.67
N SER A 112 9.63 10.50 5.74
CA SER A 112 9.26 11.81 5.23
C SER A 112 9.97 12.93 5.98
N MET A 113 10.11 12.85 7.31
CA MET A 113 10.79 13.86 8.11
C MET A 113 12.25 14.04 7.68
N GLN A 114 12.93 12.95 7.30
CA GLN A 114 14.30 13.00 6.79
C GLN A 114 14.40 13.68 5.42
N LYS A 115 13.37 13.56 4.57
CA LYS A 115 13.38 14.06 3.19
C LYS A 115 12.79 15.45 3.03
N ILE A 116 11.70 15.75 3.72
CA ILE A 116 10.90 16.99 3.56
C ILE A 116 10.73 17.78 4.86
N GLY A 117 11.38 17.37 5.95
CA GLY A 117 11.31 18.04 7.25
C GLY A 117 9.89 18.11 7.81
N THR A 118 9.55 19.24 8.44
CA THR A 118 8.27 19.43 9.13
C THR A 118 7.05 19.33 8.22
N SER A 119 7.21 19.43 6.90
CA SER A 119 6.13 19.20 5.93
C SER A 119 5.54 17.79 6.05
N ALA A 120 6.30 16.83 6.60
CA ALA A 120 5.82 15.48 6.90
C ALA A 120 4.54 15.45 7.76
N VAL A 121 4.30 16.48 8.60
CA VAL A 121 3.11 16.57 9.46
C VAL A 121 1.79 16.63 8.67
N GLN A 122 1.84 17.03 7.39
CA GLN A 122 0.65 17.11 6.53
C GLN A 122 0.32 15.77 5.84
N SER A 123 1.17 14.76 5.98
CA SER A 123 0.98 13.45 5.36
C SER A 123 0.22 12.51 6.29
N ARG A 124 -0.82 11.85 5.78
CA ARG A 124 -1.59 10.84 6.52
C ARG A 124 -1.50 9.45 5.89
N ALA A 125 -0.29 8.98 5.60
CA ALA A 125 -0.12 7.61 5.12
C ALA A 125 -0.62 6.60 6.17
N THR A 126 -1.34 5.56 5.75
CA THR A 126 -1.85 4.51 6.64
C THR A 126 -1.71 3.13 5.99
N GLY A 127 -1.76 2.08 6.81
CA GLY A 127 -1.74 0.70 6.34
C GLY A 127 -2.56 -0.20 7.25
N GLY A 128 -3.00 -1.33 6.71
CA GLY A 128 -3.86 -2.28 7.40
C GLY A 128 -3.88 -3.64 6.72
N VAL A 129 -4.62 -4.57 7.33
CA VAL A 129 -4.90 -5.89 6.78
C VAL A 129 -6.38 -6.19 6.88
N ALA A 130 -6.93 -6.81 5.84
CA ALA A 130 -8.30 -7.28 5.79
C ALA A 130 -8.40 -8.46 4.81
N GLY A 131 -9.14 -9.51 5.15
CA GLY A 131 -9.38 -10.63 4.23
C GLY A 131 -8.14 -11.39 3.75
N GLY A 132 -7.00 -11.29 4.44
CA GLY A 132 -5.74 -11.86 3.96
C GLY A 132 -4.94 -10.93 3.03
N THR A 133 -5.46 -9.74 2.73
CA THR A 133 -4.85 -8.74 1.85
C THR A 133 -4.23 -7.61 2.68
N TYR A 134 -3.03 -7.17 2.33
CA TYR A 134 -2.42 -5.96 2.88
C TYR A 134 -2.87 -4.71 2.13
N LEU A 135 -3.13 -3.62 2.84
CA LEU A 135 -3.58 -2.36 2.26
C LEU A 135 -2.68 -1.23 2.72
N PHE A 136 -2.25 -0.36 1.80
CA PHE A 136 -1.46 0.84 2.12
C PHE A 136 -1.98 2.05 1.35
N ALA A 137 -2.31 3.12 2.06
CA ALA A 137 -2.67 4.41 1.49
C ALA A 137 -1.51 5.39 1.58
N LEU A 138 -1.09 5.90 0.42
CA LEU A 138 0.06 6.79 0.25
C LEU A 138 -0.39 8.19 -0.18
N PRO A 139 0.37 9.25 0.12
CA PRO A 139 0.12 10.56 -0.43
C PRO A 139 0.15 10.59 -1.96
N GLY A 140 -0.61 11.52 -2.55
CA GLY A 140 -0.82 11.62 -4.00
C GLY A 140 0.38 12.08 -4.83
N SER A 141 1.50 12.43 -4.19
CA SER A 141 2.72 12.88 -4.87
C SER A 141 3.59 11.71 -5.31
N THR A 142 4.23 11.83 -6.47
CA THR A 142 5.15 10.82 -6.98
C THR A 142 6.35 10.61 -6.05
N GLY A 143 6.82 11.67 -5.38
CA GLY A 143 7.88 11.59 -4.36
C GLY A 143 7.49 10.70 -3.19
N ALA A 144 6.31 10.91 -2.62
CA ALA A 144 5.81 10.09 -1.51
C ALA A 144 5.62 8.62 -1.90
N CYS A 145 5.18 8.35 -3.13
CA CYS A 145 5.08 6.99 -3.65
C CYS A 145 6.45 6.30 -3.73
N LYS A 146 7.47 7.02 -4.22
CA LYS A 146 8.86 6.52 -4.26
C LYS A 146 9.38 6.29 -2.84
N ASP A 147 9.15 7.22 -1.93
CA ASP A 147 9.64 7.12 -0.55
C ASP A 147 9.03 5.93 0.18
N ALA A 148 7.71 5.73 0.06
CA ALA A 148 7.03 4.58 0.64
C ALA A 148 7.54 3.26 0.03
N TRP A 149 7.72 3.22 -1.29
CA TRP A 149 8.20 2.01 -1.96
C TRP A 149 9.67 1.71 -1.62
N ASP A 150 10.56 2.66 -1.90
CA ASP A 150 12.01 2.48 -1.88
C ASP A 150 12.55 2.31 -0.44
N GLU A 151 11.90 2.92 0.57
CA GLU A 151 12.38 2.89 1.95
C GLU A 151 11.66 1.84 2.82
N ILE A 152 10.46 1.39 2.43
CA ILE A 152 9.62 0.52 3.26
C ILE A 152 9.13 -0.71 2.50
N LEU A 153 8.26 -0.51 1.49
CA LEU A 153 7.46 -1.59 0.92
C LEU A 153 8.31 -2.59 0.13
N ARG A 154 9.30 -2.14 -0.64
CA ARG A 154 10.19 -3.05 -1.40
C ARG A 154 10.91 -4.06 -0.51
N TRP A 155 11.14 -3.70 0.76
CA TRP A 155 11.81 -4.56 1.73
C TRP A 155 10.81 -5.48 2.40
N GLN A 156 9.67 -4.95 2.82
CA GLN A 156 8.64 -5.73 3.51
C GLN A 156 7.87 -6.66 2.58
N LEU A 157 7.85 -6.40 1.27
CA LEU A 157 7.27 -7.27 0.25
C LEU A 157 8.29 -8.22 -0.40
N ASP A 158 9.55 -8.22 0.05
CA ASP A 158 10.56 -9.20 -0.38
C ASP A 158 10.69 -10.31 0.68
N TYR A 159 10.30 -11.54 0.32
CA TYR A 159 10.39 -12.72 1.20
C TYR A 159 11.80 -13.00 1.74
N ARG A 160 12.82 -12.52 1.04
CA ARG A 160 14.23 -12.67 1.42
C ARG A 160 14.64 -11.71 2.51
N HIS A 161 13.84 -10.67 2.79
CA HIS A 161 14.17 -9.67 3.79
C HIS A 161 14.11 -10.23 5.22
N ARG A 162 15.14 -9.93 6.01
CA ARG A 162 15.31 -10.36 7.41
C ARG A 162 15.34 -9.12 8.33
N PRO A 163 14.93 -9.25 9.61
CA PRO A 163 14.57 -10.49 10.31
C PRO A 163 13.16 -11.01 10.01
N CYS A 164 12.26 -10.16 9.53
CA CYS A 164 10.90 -10.50 9.17
C CYS A 164 10.39 -9.61 8.03
N ASN A 165 9.38 -10.07 7.32
CA ASN A 165 8.70 -9.36 6.24
C ASN A 165 7.22 -9.76 6.16
N PHE A 166 6.42 -9.04 5.39
CA PHE A 166 4.99 -9.34 5.23
C PHE A 166 4.74 -10.64 4.46
N VAL A 167 5.63 -11.00 3.53
CA VAL A 167 5.46 -12.20 2.70
C VAL A 167 5.49 -13.48 3.53
N GLU A 168 6.34 -13.53 4.56
CA GLU A 168 6.39 -14.63 5.54
C GLU A 168 5.07 -14.82 6.30
N ILE A 169 4.23 -13.77 6.40
CA ILE A 169 3.03 -13.76 7.23
C ILE A 169 1.78 -14.14 6.42
N PHE A 170 1.77 -14.04 5.08
CA PHE A 170 0.59 -14.34 4.25
C PHE A 170 -0.14 -15.64 4.62
N PRO A 171 0.54 -16.80 4.79
CA PRO A 171 -0.15 -18.06 5.09
C PRO A 171 -0.92 -18.04 6.43
N ARG A 172 -0.61 -17.07 7.29
CA ARG A 172 -1.08 -16.94 8.67
C ARG A 172 -2.21 -15.91 8.83
N LEU A 173 -2.44 -15.05 7.84
CA LEU A 173 -3.44 -13.98 7.93
C LEU A 173 -4.86 -14.53 8.12
N ASP A 174 -5.17 -15.65 7.46
CA ASP A 174 -6.48 -16.32 7.54
C ASP A 174 -6.50 -17.52 8.50
N GLU A 175 -5.52 -17.65 9.42
CA GLU A 175 -5.50 -18.75 10.41
C GLU A 175 -6.81 -18.84 11.20
N HIS A 176 -7.41 -17.69 11.53
CA HIS A 176 -8.66 -17.61 12.28
C HIS A 176 -9.89 -18.16 11.50
N LYS A 177 -9.81 -18.26 10.16
CA LYS A 177 -10.87 -18.79 9.29
C LYS A 177 -10.77 -20.31 9.09
N ARG A 178 -9.60 -20.91 9.34
CA ARG A 178 -9.42 -22.37 9.26
C ARG A 178 -10.09 -23.01 10.48
N ARG A 179 -11.22 -23.72 10.27
CA ARG A 179 -11.87 -24.51 11.33
C ARG A 179 -10.84 -25.47 11.96
N LYS A 180 -10.80 -25.53 13.30
CA LYS A 180 -10.00 -26.51 14.05
C LYS A 180 -10.38 -27.94 13.70
#